data_AF-T0Z270-F1
#
_entry.id   AF-T0Z270-F1
#
_cell.length_a   1.000
_cell.length_b   1.000
_cell.length_c   1.000
_cell.angle_alpha   90.00
_cell.angle_beta   90.00
_cell.angle_gamma   90.00
#
_symmetry.space_group_name_H-M   'P 1'
#
loop_
_entity.id
_entity.type
_entity.pdbx_description
1 polymer ?
#
loop_
_entity_poly.entity_id
_entity_poly.type
_entity_poly.pdbx_seq_one_letter_code
_entity_poly.pdbx_strand_id
1 'polypeptide(L)'
;EIGFALPGSLVWRSSACGTPGCRCHADPPALHGPYLSWTRAVAGKTVTRKITEDQQRIYQGWFDNARRLHRLVTELQALSLQAFEQAEGSSRRS
;
A
#
# COMPACT_ATOMS: atom_id res chain seq x y z
N GLU A 1 -17.71 8.56 -11.75
CA GLU A 1 -16.71 9.17 -10.85
C GLU A 1 -16.02 8.06 -10.04
N ILE A 2 -14.70 8.10 -9.79
CA ILE A 2 -13.95 7.02 -9.09
C ILE A 2 -14.09 7.12 -7.56
N GLY A 3 -14.72 8.18 -7.01
CA GLY A 3 -14.78 8.40 -5.56
C GLY A 3 -13.39 8.62 -4.95
N PHE A 4 -13.30 8.58 -3.61
CA PHE A 4 -12.02 8.75 -2.92
C PHE A 4 -11.10 7.54 -3.10
N ALA A 5 -9.78 7.79 -3.09
CA ALA A 5 -8.73 6.79 -3.19
C ALA A 5 -7.72 6.96 -2.04
N LEU A 6 -7.56 5.93 -1.22
CA LEU A 6 -6.62 5.93 -0.10
C LEU A 6 -5.40 5.06 -0.43
N PRO A 7 -4.26 5.65 -0.83
CA PRO A 7 -3.08 4.88 -1.22
C PRO A 7 -2.41 4.24 -0.02
N GLY A 8 -1.71 3.13 -0.29
CA GLY A 8 -0.99 2.36 0.71
C GLY A 8 -1.46 0.91 0.77
N SER A 9 -0.94 0.19 1.75
CA SER A 9 -1.21 -1.23 1.97
C SER A 9 -1.62 -1.49 3.42
N LEU A 10 -2.39 -2.55 3.60
CA LEU A 10 -2.79 -3.06 4.91
C LEU A 10 -1.94 -4.27 5.26
N VAL A 11 -1.43 -4.31 6.50
CA VAL A 11 -0.59 -5.40 7.00
C VAL A 11 -1.02 -5.78 8.40
N TRP A 12 -1.29 -7.05 8.62
CA TRP A 12 -1.47 -7.64 9.94
C TRP A 12 -0.11 -7.87 10.60
N ARG A 13 0.06 -7.36 11.82
CA ARG A 13 1.32 -7.53 12.57
C ARG A 13 1.05 -7.92 14.00
N SER A 14 1.76 -8.95 14.46
CA SER A 14 1.90 -9.26 15.88
C SER A 14 3.22 -8.68 16.39
N SER A 15 3.25 -8.23 17.64
CA SER A 15 4.42 -7.55 18.22
C SER A 15 4.65 -7.94 19.68
N ALA A 16 5.91 -8.00 20.10
CA ALA A 16 6.27 -8.00 21.51
C ALA A 16 6.13 -6.58 22.09
N CYS A 17 5.82 -6.49 23.38
CA CYS A 17 5.83 -5.21 24.10
C CYS A 17 7.21 -4.95 24.73
N GLY A 18 7.34 -3.87 25.51
CA GLY A 18 8.56 -3.57 26.28
C GLY A 18 8.43 -3.87 27.78
N THR A 19 7.30 -4.47 28.20
CA THR A 19 7.00 -4.66 29.63
C THR A 19 7.77 -5.86 30.18
N PRO A 20 8.62 -5.67 31.22
CA PRO A 20 9.31 -6.76 31.87
C PRO A 20 8.33 -7.83 32.39
N GLY A 21 8.64 -9.10 32.15
CA GLY A 21 7.81 -10.23 32.59
C GLY A 21 6.55 -10.48 31.76
N CYS A 22 6.32 -9.76 30.65
CA CYS A 22 5.20 -10.07 29.76
C CYS A 22 5.39 -11.43 29.06
N ARG A 23 4.30 -12.18 28.89
CA ARG A 23 4.30 -13.48 28.18
C ARG A 23 4.74 -13.39 26.72
N CYS A 24 4.72 -12.20 26.11
CA CYS A 24 5.27 -12.00 24.78
C CYS A 24 6.79 -12.20 24.69
N HIS A 25 7.48 -12.27 25.84
CA HIS A 25 8.90 -12.58 25.95
C HIS A 25 9.17 -14.00 26.48
N ALA A 26 8.14 -14.83 26.67
CA ALA A 26 8.29 -16.22 27.11
C ALA A 26 8.89 -17.11 26.01
N ASP A 27 9.21 -18.35 26.36
CA ASP A 27 9.58 -19.40 25.43
C ASP A 27 8.58 -20.58 25.54
N PRO A 28 7.67 -20.79 24.57
CA PRO A 28 7.51 -19.99 23.35
C PRO A 28 6.81 -18.64 23.59
N PRO A 29 7.07 -17.61 22.76
CA PRO A 29 6.53 -16.27 22.96
C PRO A 29 5.04 -16.16 22.58
N ALA A 30 4.26 -15.52 23.44
CA ALA A 30 2.87 -15.17 23.16
C ALA A 30 2.75 -13.72 22.69
N LEU A 31 2.98 -13.46 21.39
CA LEU A 31 2.97 -12.11 20.82
C LEU A 31 1.59 -11.43 20.91
N HIS A 32 1.58 -10.11 21.04
CA HIS A 32 0.34 -9.32 20.99
C HIS A 32 -0.14 -9.13 19.56
N GLY A 33 -1.46 -9.06 19.39
CA GLY A 33 -2.10 -8.85 18.10
C GLY A 33 -2.77 -10.13 17.57
N PRO A 34 -2.95 -10.26 16.25
CA PRO A 34 -2.44 -9.34 15.23
C PRO A 34 -3.21 -8.01 15.21
N TYR A 35 -2.49 -6.92 14.98
CA TYR A 35 -3.07 -5.60 14.76
C TYR A 35 -2.96 -5.22 13.30
N LEU A 36 -4.01 -4.62 12.76
CA LEU A 36 -4.01 -4.11 11.40
C LEU A 36 -3.31 -2.74 11.34
N SER A 37 -2.35 -2.62 10.43
CA SER A 37 -1.63 -1.38 10.16
C SER A 37 -1.80 -0.99 8.69
N TRP A 38 -2.09 0.27 8.45
CA TRP A 38 -2.05 0.89 7.14
C TRP A 38 -0.73 1.63 6.95
N THR A 39 -0.03 1.36 5.86
CA THR A 39 1.26 1.96 5.52
C THR A 39 1.23 2.64 4.15
N ARG A 40 1.81 3.83 4.03
CA ARG A 40 1.96 4.55 2.76
C ARG A 40 3.27 5.32 2.68
N ALA A 41 3.75 5.57 1.46
CA ALA A 41 4.86 6.49 1.23
C ALA A 41 4.34 7.94 1.13
N VAL A 42 5.00 8.86 1.83
CA VAL A 42 4.78 10.32 1.74
C VAL A 42 6.14 10.99 1.66
N ALA A 43 6.43 11.69 0.56
CA ALA A 43 7.72 12.36 0.33
C ALA A 43 8.95 11.46 0.61
N GLY A 44 8.92 10.22 0.10
CA GLY A 44 9.99 9.24 0.27
C GLY A 44 10.05 8.57 1.65
N LYS A 45 9.16 8.92 2.59
CA LYS A 45 9.10 8.33 3.93
C LYS A 45 7.90 7.40 4.09
N THR A 46 8.08 6.29 4.79
CA THR A 46 6.98 5.38 5.15
C THR A 46 6.24 5.91 6.37
N VAL A 47 4.96 6.24 6.19
CA VAL A 47 4.04 6.60 7.26
C VAL A 47 3.17 5.39 7.59
N THR A 48 3.12 5.02 8.87
CA THR A 48 2.34 3.89 9.38
C THR A 48 1.29 4.36 10.37
N ARG A 49 0.07 3.85 10.26
CA ARG A 49 -1.03 4.11 11.19
C ARG A 49 -1.74 2.80 11.52
N LYS A 50 -2.00 2.53 12.79
CA LYS A 50 -2.89 1.44 13.21
C LYS A 50 -4.32 1.78 12.79
N ILE A 51 -5.03 0.80 12.26
CA ILE A 51 -6.45 0.90 11.95
C ILE A 51 -7.20 -0.30 12.53
N THR A 52 -8.49 -0.13 12.79
CA THR A 52 -9.38 -1.23 13.20
C THR A 52 -9.95 -1.96 11.99
N GLU A 53 -10.49 -3.16 12.19
CA GLU A 53 -11.23 -3.89 11.15
C GLU A 53 -12.48 -3.13 10.68
N ASP A 54 -13.17 -2.43 11.58
CA ASP A 54 -14.33 -1.62 11.20
C ASP A 54 -13.93 -0.46 10.29
N GLN A 55 -12.81 0.21 10.60
CA GLN A 55 -12.24 1.23 9.71
C GLN A 55 -11.82 0.64 8.36
N GLN A 56 -11.21 -0.55 8.34
CA GLN A 56 -10.92 -1.23 7.08
C GLN A 56 -12.20 -1.42 6.27
N ARG A 57 -13.27 -1.92 6.89
CA ARG A 57 -14.55 -2.16 6.22
C ARG A 57 -15.15 -0.88 5.63
N ILE A 58 -15.11 0.21 6.39
CA ILE A 58 -15.58 1.53 5.95
C ILE A 58 -14.76 2.06 4.76
N TYR A 59 -13.44 1.90 4.79
CA TYR A 59 -12.54 2.45 3.77
C TYR A 59 -12.14 1.44 2.68
N GLN A 60 -12.74 0.25 2.64
CA GLN A 60 -12.36 -0.81 1.70
C GLN A 60 -12.46 -0.33 0.26
N GLY A 61 -13.56 0.34 -0.10
CA GLY A 61 -13.73 0.92 -1.43
C GLY A 61 -12.65 1.94 -1.79
N TRP A 62 -12.14 2.71 -0.82
CA TRP A 62 -11.08 3.69 -1.09
C TRP A 62 -9.74 3.03 -1.35
N PHE A 63 -9.42 1.93 -0.65
CA PHE A 63 -8.25 1.13 -0.94
C PHE A 63 -8.33 0.47 -2.31
N ASP A 64 -9.52 -0.03 -2.68
CA ASP A 64 -9.77 -0.66 -3.97
C ASP A 64 -9.62 0.34 -5.12
N ASN A 65 -10.17 1.55 -4.95
CA ASN A 65 -10.01 2.66 -5.88
C ASN A 65 -8.55 3.06 -6.05
N ALA A 66 -7.77 3.12 -4.96
CA ALA A 66 -6.35 3.44 -5.05
C ALA A 66 -5.56 2.37 -5.83
N ARG A 67 -5.86 1.08 -5.63
CA ARG A 67 -5.23 0.00 -6.40
C ARG A 67 -5.60 0.08 -7.88
N ARG A 68 -6.86 0.36 -8.20
CA ARG A 68 -7.31 0.54 -9.58
C ARG A 68 -6.65 1.76 -10.23
N LEU A 69 -6.62 2.90 -9.55
CA LEU A 69 -6.00 4.12 -10.05
C LEU A 69 -4.52 3.91 -10.35
N HIS A 70 -3.78 3.30 -9.43
CA HIS A 70 -2.36 3.01 -9.63
C HIS A 70 -2.15 2.14 -10.87
N ARG A 71 -2.93 1.07 -11.03
CA ARG A 71 -2.84 0.20 -12.21
C ARG A 71 -3.10 0.94 -13.52
N LEU A 72 -4.17 1.74 -13.59
CA LEU A 72 -4.51 2.50 -14.78
C LEU A 72 -3.42 3.53 -15.14
N VAL A 73 -2.83 4.18 -14.13
CA VAL A 73 -1.70 5.10 -14.35
C VAL A 73 -0.49 4.35 -14.90
N THR A 74 -0.14 3.19 -14.32
CA THR A 74 0.96 2.34 -14.82
C THR A 74 0.72 1.89 -16.27
N GLU A 75 -0.49 1.44 -16.59
CA GLU A 75 -0.88 1.04 -17.95
C GLU A 75 -0.76 2.20 -18.94
N LEU A 76 -1.26 3.38 -18.56
CA LEU A 76 -1.17 4.58 -19.40
C LEU A 76 0.28 5.03 -19.62
N GLN A 77 1.12 4.95 -18.59
CA GLN A 77 2.56 5.24 -18.71
C GLN A 77 3.24 4.29 -19.70
N ALA A 78 2.93 2.99 -19.62
CA ALA A 78 3.47 2.00 -20.55
C ALA A 78 3.04 2.28 -22.00
N LEU A 79 1.76 2.58 -22.24
CA LEU A 79 1.26 2.95 -23.57
C LEU A 79 1.93 4.22 -24.10
N SER A 80 2.12 5.21 -23.23
CA SER A 80 2.77 6.47 -23.60
C SER A 80 4.22 6.27 -24.02
N LEU A 81 4.96 5.41 -23.31
CA LEU A 81 6.33 5.04 -23.67
C LEU A 81 6.40 4.33 -25.02
N GLN A 82 5.50 3.38 -25.28
CA GLN A 82 5.42 2.70 -26.57
C GLN A 82 5.14 3.68 -27.72
N ALA A 83 4.17 4.58 -27.54
CA ALA A 83 3.85 5.59 -28.55
C ALA A 83 5.04 6.53 -28.82
N PHE A 84 5.75 6.95 -27.77
CA PHE A 84 6.97 7.75 -27.88
C PHE A 84 8.07 7.02 -28.67
N GLU A 85 8.38 5.78 -28.32
CA GLU A 85 9.39 4.97 -29.02
C GLU A 85 9.06 4.73 -30.49
N GLN A 86 7.78 4.54 -30.82
CA GLN A 86 7.33 4.39 -32.21
C GLN A 86 7.52 5.67 -33.02
N ALA A 87 7.22 6.83 -32.43
CA ALA A 87 7.41 8.12 -33.08
C ALA A 87 8.90 8.41 -33.36
N GLU A 88 9.76 8.23 -32.35
CA GLU A 88 11.21 8.46 -32.46
C GLU A 88 11.93 7.40 -33.33
N GLY A 89 11.44 6.17 -33.34
CA GLY A 89 11.94 5.11 -34.22
C GLY A 89 11.55 5.32 -35.69
N SER A 90 10.42 5.99 -35.95
CA SER A 90 9.96 6.31 -37.29
C SER A 90 10.70 7.53 -37.86
N SER A 91 11.05 8.51 -37.03
CA SER A 91 11.82 9.70 -37.44
C SER A 91 13.28 9.40 -37.80
N ARG A 92 13.89 8.36 -37.21
CA ARG A 92 15.27 7.93 -37.51
C ARG A 92 15.42 7.10 -38.79
N ARG A 93 14.32 6.69 -39.42
CA ARG A 93 14.32 5.84 -40.63
C ARG A 93 13.94 6.60 -41.91
N SER A 94 13.62 7.89 -41.82
CA SER A 94 13.49 8.81 -42.96
C SER A 94 14.75 9.63 -43.14
#